data_AF-A0A6P2AM40-F1
#
_entry.id   AF-A0A6P2AM40-F1
#
_cell.length_a   1.000
_cell.length_b   1.000
_cell.length_c   1.000
_cell.angle_alpha   90.00
_cell.angle_beta   90.00
_cell.angle_gamma   90.00
#
_symmetry.space_group_name_H-M   'P 1'
#
loop_
_entity.id
_entity.type
_entity.pdbx_description
1 polymer ?
#
loop_
_entity_poly.entity_id
_entity_poly.type
_entity_poly.pdbx_seq_one_letter_code
_entity_poly.pdbx_strand_id
1 'polypeptide(L)'
;MFGPSRLAIAVFPLLLGACTQLPTTIARDNHATTPESAPMAMAQAPITPEHLSELRQAGIPIVLPRTPPAGFQVDGVQVEQKDYGSGYLVTYRQTSGSVCFDVEATNMGGFGGPLPEQIQSIDPPPIAQSSEDEYFLHWTETGEGDGPFPEPTLFSDWIEGRDGVYYRLSSRQHTQNCDLLKPETAIEILSSLAYLD
;
A
#
# COMPACT_ATOMS: atom_id res chain seq x y z
N MET A 1 -16.19 -47.49 -4.08
CA MET A 1 -16.90 -47.70 -2.80
C MET A 1 -16.56 -46.54 -1.88
N PHE A 2 -17.57 -46.00 -1.19
CA PHE A 2 -17.60 -44.76 -0.38
C PHE A 2 -17.49 -43.47 -1.22
N GLY A 3 -18.45 -42.55 -1.32
CA GLY A 3 -19.73 -42.33 -0.64
C GLY A 3 -19.91 -40.79 -0.51
N PRO A 4 -20.97 -40.16 -1.03
CA PRO A 4 -21.10 -38.69 -1.05
C PRO A 4 -21.73 -38.14 0.25
N SER A 5 -21.12 -37.13 0.85
CA SER A 5 -21.71 -36.38 1.96
C SER A 5 -22.48 -35.15 1.43
N ARG A 6 -23.81 -35.26 1.51
CA ARG A 6 -24.76 -34.14 1.48
C ARG A 6 -24.93 -33.58 2.89
N LEU A 7 -25.12 -32.27 3.04
CA LEU A 7 -25.85 -31.59 4.13
C LEU A 7 -25.69 -30.07 3.89
N ALA A 8 -26.60 -29.16 4.21
CA ALA A 8 -28.06 -29.13 4.30
C ALA A 8 -28.45 -27.65 4.21
N ILE A 9 -29.60 -27.38 3.61
CA ILE A 9 -30.24 -26.06 3.48
C ILE A 9 -30.81 -25.63 4.84
N ALA A 10 -30.62 -24.37 5.23
CA ALA A 10 -31.41 -23.73 6.28
C ALA A 10 -32.06 -22.45 5.74
N VAL A 11 -33.35 -22.57 5.42
CA VAL A 11 -34.28 -21.47 5.15
C VAL A 11 -34.81 -21.00 6.51
N PHE A 12 -34.67 -19.71 6.82
CA PHE A 12 -35.34 -19.10 7.98
C PHE A 12 -36.48 -18.17 7.50
N PRO A 13 -37.70 -18.35 8.04
CA PRO A 13 -38.88 -17.63 7.60
C PRO A 13 -39.10 -16.29 8.32
N LEU A 14 -39.90 -15.46 7.63
CA LEU A 14 -40.56 -14.22 8.02
C LEU A 14 -41.04 -14.14 9.48
N LEU A 15 -40.96 -12.93 10.03
CA LEU A 15 -41.91 -12.42 11.00
C LEU A 15 -42.41 -11.04 10.57
N LEU A 16 -43.66 -11.02 10.11
CA LEU A 16 -44.48 -9.81 9.99
C LEU A 16 -44.85 -9.32 11.40
N GLY A 17 -44.58 -8.06 11.68
CA GLY A 17 -45.12 -7.33 12.82
C GLY A 17 -45.76 -6.03 12.34
N ALA A 18 -47.07 -6.04 12.16
CA ALA A 18 -47.87 -4.85 11.91
C ALA A 18 -48.27 -4.21 13.25
N CYS A 19 -47.92 -2.94 13.46
CA CYS A 19 -48.56 -2.08 14.46
C CYS A 19 -49.03 -0.79 13.78
N THR A 20 -50.34 -0.70 13.58
CA THR A 20 -51.10 0.52 13.26
C THR A 20 -51.30 1.36 14.52
N GLN A 21 -50.87 2.64 14.55
CA GLN A 21 -51.52 3.71 15.33
C GLN A 21 -51.37 5.09 14.65
N LEU A 22 -52.38 5.93 14.86
CA LEU A 22 -52.84 7.13 14.12
C LEU A 22 -52.19 8.46 14.59
N PRO A 23 -52.50 9.62 13.96
CA PRO A 23 -51.60 10.75 13.83
C PRO A 23 -51.67 11.74 15.00
N THR A 24 -50.57 12.47 15.20
CA THR A 24 -50.58 13.74 15.94
C THR A 24 -49.92 14.79 15.06
N THR A 25 -50.75 15.68 14.51
CA THR A 25 -50.35 16.96 13.94
C THR A 25 -49.86 17.85 15.07
N ILE A 26 -48.70 18.50 14.92
CA ILE A 26 -48.40 19.92 15.20
C ILE A 26 -46.88 20.17 15.13
N ALA A 27 -46.54 21.36 14.63
CA ALA A 27 -45.26 22.08 14.73
C ALA A 27 -44.19 21.79 13.66
N ARG A 28 -44.22 22.68 12.68
CA ARG A 28 -43.13 23.06 11.78
C ARG A 28 -42.07 23.78 12.61
N ASP A 29 -40.91 23.15 12.81
CA ASP A 29 -39.68 23.81 13.24
C ASP A 29 -38.48 23.14 12.57
N ASN A 30 -37.79 23.95 11.77
CA ASN A 30 -36.36 23.97 11.48
C ASN A 30 -35.62 22.63 11.29
N HIS A 31 -35.33 22.38 10.03
CA HIS A 31 -34.23 21.56 9.52
C HIS A 31 -32.94 21.82 10.32
N ALA A 32 -32.58 20.88 11.21
CA ALA A 32 -31.25 20.74 11.77
C ALA A 32 -30.97 19.25 11.89
N THR A 33 -30.32 18.75 10.85
CA THR A 33 -29.77 17.42 10.65
C THR A 33 -29.07 16.91 11.92
N THR A 34 -29.55 15.79 12.44
CA THR A 34 -28.83 14.92 13.36
C THR A 34 -27.42 14.69 12.81
N PRO A 35 -26.32 14.78 13.59
CA PRO A 35 -25.03 14.34 13.10
C PRO A 35 -25.12 12.83 12.91
N GLU A 36 -25.38 12.43 11.68
CA GLU A 36 -25.12 11.11 11.14
C GLU A 36 -23.70 10.76 11.56
N SER A 37 -23.60 9.72 12.39
CA SER A 37 -22.35 9.12 12.79
C SER A 37 -21.58 8.78 11.52
N ALA A 38 -20.69 9.69 11.12
CA ALA A 38 -19.76 9.43 10.03
C ALA A 38 -19.11 8.07 10.34
N PRO A 39 -19.07 7.12 9.39
CA PRO A 39 -18.29 5.91 9.60
C PRO A 39 -16.90 6.37 10.01
N MET A 40 -16.45 5.94 11.19
CA MET A 40 -15.11 6.22 11.68
C MET A 40 -14.18 5.93 10.53
N ALA A 41 -13.56 6.98 9.98
CA ALA A 41 -12.42 6.83 9.11
C ALA A 41 -11.49 5.88 9.87
N MET A 42 -11.32 4.65 9.36
CA MET A 42 -10.37 3.72 9.95
C MET A 42 -9.05 4.48 9.95
N ALA A 43 -8.61 4.83 11.16
CA ALA A 43 -7.44 5.66 11.34
C ALA A 43 -6.30 4.93 10.64
N GLN A 44 -5.86 5.48 9.49
CA GLN A 44 -4.63 5.08 8.84
C GLN A 44 -3.58 5.18 9.93
N ALA A 45 -3.01 4.07 10.39
CA ALA A 45 -2.01 4.13 11.44
C ALA A 45 -0.81 4.88 10.86
N PRO A 46 -0.55 6.12 11.31
CA PRO A 46 0.55 6.90 10.78
C PRO A 46 1.86 6.22 11.19
N ILE A 47 2.94 6.55 10.51
CA ILE A 47 4.27 6.16 11.00
C ILE A 47 4.44 6.65 12.44
N THR A 48 4.82 5.75 13.35
CA THR A 48 4.94 6.10 14.77
C THR A 48 6.30 6.75 15.06
N PRO A 49 6.44 7.48 16.18
CA PRO A 49 7.75 8.00 16.60
C PRO A 49 8.82 6.91 16.76
N GLU A 50 8.42 5.70 17.18
CA GLU A 50 9.32 4.54 17.30
C GLU A 50 9.82 4.10 15.91
N HIS A 51 8.94 3.96 14.93
CA HIS A 51 9.31 3.66 13.54
C HIS A 51 10.26 4.71 12.97
N LEU A 52 9.99 6.01 13.23
CA LEU A 52 10.89 7.08 12.79
C LEU A 52 12.26 7.01 13.49
N SER A 53 12.30 6.66 14.78
CA SER A 53 13.55 6.48 15.50
C SER A 53 14.35 5.30 14.97
N GLU A 54 13.69 4.25 14.52
CA GLU A 54 14.33 3.11 13.87
C GLU A 54 14.90 3.51 12.51
N LEU A 55 14.09 4.08 11.61
CA LEU A 55 14.53 4.54 10.29
C LEU A 55 15.74 5.46 10.33
N ARG A 56 15.81 6.37 11.32
CA ARG A 56 16.95 7.28 11.49
C ARG A 56 18.27 6.55 11.74
N GLN A 57 18.23 5.31 12.23
CA GLN A 57 19.44 4.50 12.39
C GLN A 57 20.08 4.16 11.04
N ALA A 58 19.35 4.18 9.93
CA ALA A 58 19.93 3.97 8.60
C ALA A 58 20.93 5.08 8.21
N GLY A 59 20.87 6.26 8.85
CA GLY A 59 21.81 7.35 8.59
C GLY A 59 21.64 8.00 7.21
N ILE A 60 20.51 7.77 6.55
CA ILE A 60 20.17 8.32 5.23
C ILE A 60 18.85 9.10 5.31
N PRO A 61 18.63 10.10 4.43
CA PRO A 61 17.34 10.78 4.30
C PRO A 61 16.18 9.79 4.21
N ILE A 62 15.09 10.10 4.91
CA ILE A 62 13.89 9.27 4.94
C ILE A 62 12.88 9.85 3.94
N VAL A 63 12.38 9.00 3.06
CA VAL A 63 11.30 9.27 2.11
C VAL A 63 10.18 8.28 2.34
N LEU A 64 8.96 8.80 2.46
CA LEU A 64 7.72 8.01 2.56
C LEU A 64 6.59 8.71 1.80
N PRO A 65 5.48 8.00 1.52
CA PRO A 65 4.27 8.62 0.98
C PRO A 65 3.74 9.67 1.96
N ARG A 66 3.46 10.90 1.50
CA ARG A 66 2.90 11.97 2.36
C ARG A 66 1.60 11.55 3.03
N THR A 67 0.77 10.85 2.26
CA THR A 67 -0.44 10.19 2.73
C THR A 67 -0.43 8.81 2.11
N PRO A 68 -0.36 7.72 2.90
CA PRO A 68 -0.55 6.38 2.37
C PRO A 68 -1.89 6.31 1.62
N PRO A 69 -1.99 5.55 0.53
CA PRO A 69 -3.28 5.38 -0.16
C PRO A 69 -4.36 4.93 0.82
N ALA A 70 -5.60 5.33 0.56
CA ALA A 70 -6.71 5.03 1.45
C ALA A 70 -6.79 3.52 1.75
N GLY A 71 -6.85 3.18 3.04
CA GLY A 71 -6.91 1.80 3.49
C GLY A 71 -5.56 1.08 3.60
N PHE A 72 -4.43 1.75 3.42
CA PHE A 72 -3.12 1.22 3.78
C PHE A 72 -2.65 1.74 5.14
N GLN A 73 -1.90 0.90 5.85
CA GLN A 73 -1.21 1.25 7.09
C GLN A 73 0.21 0.68 7.08
N VAL A 74 1.09 1.25 7.90
CA VAL A 74 2.43 0.68 8.10
C VAL A 74 2.29 -0.68 8.79
N ASP A 75 2.84 -1.72 8.17
CA ASP A 75 2.90 -3.10 8.68
C ASP A 75 4.22 -3.36 9.41
N GLY A 76 5.31 -2.73 8.95
CA GLY A 76 6.61 -2.86 9.58
C GLY A 76 7.67 -1.94 9.00
N VAL A 77 8.77 -1.81 9.74
CA VAL A 77 9.99 -1.11 9.35
C VAL A 77 11.15 -2.07 9.53
N GLN A 78 12.11 -2.03 8.62
CA GLN A 78 13.37 -2.75 8.73
C GLN A 78 14.51 -1.82 8.33
N VAL A 79 15.60 -1.85 9.09
CA VAL A 79 16.81 -1.08 8.79
C VAL A 79 17.96 -2.04 8.55
N GLU A 80 18.69 -1.80 7.47
CA GLU A 80 19.90 -2.55 7.15
C GLU A 80 21.12 -1.64 7.29
N GLN A 81 22.11 -2.12 8.05
CA GLN A 81 23.46 -1.56 8.08
C GLN A 81 24.43 -2.68 7.75
N LYS A 82 25.14 -2.54 6.64
CA LYS A 82 26.17 -3.47 6.18
C LYS A 82 27.48 -2.70 5.99
N ASP A 83 28.60 -3.40 5.99
CA ASP A 83 29.94 -2.79 5.85
C ASP A 83 30.09 -1.92 4.59
N TYR A 84 29.27 -2.17 3.57
CA TYR A 84 29.34 -1.52 2.27
C TYR A 84 28.22 -0.50 2.03
N GLY A 85 27.22 -0.40 2.91
CA GLY A 85 26.12 0.56 2.76
C GLY A 85 25.01 0.39 3.80
N SER A 86 24.09 1.36 3.79
CA SER A 86 22.92 1.38 4.65
C SER A 86 21.64 1.63 3.87
N GLY A 87 20.53 1.16 4.43
CA GLY A 87 19.23 1.25 3.81
C GLY A 87 18.11 0.98 4.80
N TYR A 88 16.89 1.13 4.31
CA TYR A 88 15.70 0.73 5.05
C TYR A 88 14.62 0.22 4.10
N LEU A 89 13.66 -0.50 4.68
CA LEU A 89 12.43 -0.95 4.04
C LEU A 89 11.25 -0.58 4.94
N VAL A 90 10.22 0.07 4.39
CA VAL A 90 8.95 0.30 5.07
C VAL A 90 7.84 -0.42 4.34
N THR A 91 7.22 -1.39 5.02
CA THR A 91 6.13 -2.20 4.47
C THR A 91 4.79 -1.56 4.85
N TYR A 92 3.92 -1.44 3.86
CA TYR A 92 2.54 -1.01 4.00
C TYR A 92 1.60 -2.15 3.60
N ARG A 93 0.56 -2.38 4.40
CA ARG A 93 -0.45 -3.41 4.15
C ARG A 93 -1.84 -2.80 4.10
N GLN A 94 -2.66 -3.28 3.18
CA GLN A 94 -4.07 -2.89 3.09
C GLN A 94 -4.84 -3.46 4.29
N THR A 95 -5.55 -2.63 5.04
CA THR A 95 -6.24 -3.01 6.28
C THR A 95 -7.37 -4.02 6.06
N SER A 96 -7.99 -4.02 4.87
CA SER A 96 -9.12 -4.88 4.53
C SER A 96 -8.75 -6.03 3.58
N GLY A 97 -7.47 -6.25 3.30
CA GLY A 97 -7.02 -7.20 2.30
C GLY A 97 -5.57 -7.65 2.49
N SER A 98 -5.05 -8.36 1.50
CA SER A 98 -3.68 -8.87 1.50
C SER A 98 -2.74 -8.04 0.62
N VAL A 99 -3.21 -6.98 -0.05
CA VAL A 99 -2.35 -6.14 -0.88
C VAL A 99 -1.32 -5.42 -0.01
N CYS A 100 -0.05 -5.45 -0.44
CA CYS A 100 1.03 -4.75 0.26
C CYS A 100 1.98 -4.09 -0.74
N PHE A 101 2.70 -3.09 -0.25
CA PHE A 101 3.84 -2.53 -0.96
C PHE A 101 4.92 -2.12 0.03
N ASP A 102 6.13 -1.98 -0.47
CA ASP A 102 7.30 -1.58 0.27
C ASP A 102 7.88 -0.30 -0.34
N VAL A 103 8.38 0.59 0.52
CA VAL A 103 9.26 1.69 0.13
C VAL A 103 10.66 1.35 0.62
N GLU A 104 11.57 1.17 -0.32
CA GLU A 104 12.96 0.80 -0.10
C GLU A 104 13.86 2.01 -0.32
N ALA A 105 14.91 2.15 0.50
CA ALA A 105 15.96 3.14 0.31
C ALA A 105 17.35 2.54 0.55
N THR A 106 18.35 2.98 -0.22
CA THR A 106 19.74 2.53 -0.08
C THR A 106 20.72 3.58 -0.59
N ASN A 107 21.89 3.70 0.04
CA ASN A 107 23.00 4.56 -0.44
C ASN A 107 24.00 3.84 -1.36
N MET A 108 23.73 2.58 -1.73
CA MET A 108 24.55 1.82 -2.68
C MET A 108 23.95 1.73 -4.08
N GLY A 109 22.69 2.17 -4.25
CA GLY A 109 21.89 1.87 -5.42
C GLY A 109 21.54 0.38 -5.52
N GLY A 110 21.04 -0.03 -6.69
CA GLY A 110 20.82 -1.43 -7.02
C GLY A 110 21.51 -1.83 -8.31
N PHE A 111 21.96 -3.08 -8.38
CA PHE A 111 22.46 -3.65 -9.63
C PHE A 111 21.28 -3.93 -10.56
N GLY A 112 21.44 -3.58 -11.84
CA GLY A 112 20.46 -3.92 -12.87
C GLY A 112 20.19 -5.42 -12.91
N GLY A 113 18.95 -5.78 -13.24
CA GLY A 113 18.50 -7.16 -13.33
C GLY A 113 17.62 -7.37 -14.56
N PRO A 114 17.11 -8.59 -14.76
CA PRO A 114 16.03 -8.81 -15.71
C PRO A 114 14.85 -7.89 -15.38
N LEU A 115 14.04 -7.56 -16.39
CA LEU A 115 12.83 -6.78 -16.22
C LEU A 115 11.61 -7.66 -16.55
N PRO A 116 10.50 -7.55 -15.80
CA PRO A 116 9.22 -8.15 -16.16
C PRO A 116 8.71 -7.72 -17.53
N GLU A 117 7.75 -8.45 -18.07
CA GLU A 117 7.20 -8.23 -19.40
C GLU A 117 6.36 -6.97 -19.54
N GLN A 118 5.74 -6.50 -18.45
CA GLN A 118 4.97 -5.26 -18.45
C GLN A 118 5.84 -4.10 -17.99
N ILE A 119 5.76 -3.00 -18.74
CA ILE A 119 6.47 -1.75 -18.46
C ILE A 119 5.55 -0.57 -18.75
N GLN A 120 5.61 0.44 -17.88
CA GLN A 120 4.90 1.71 -18.05
C GLN A 120 5.81 2.86 -17.64
N SER A 121 5.92 3.88 -18.50
CA SER A 121 6.59 5.12 -18.15
C SER A 121 5.78 5.88 -17.09
N ILE A 122 6.49 6.46 -16.12
CA ILE A 122 5.92 7.28 -15.05
C ILE A 122 6.60 8.65 -15.03
N ASP A 123 5.86 9.66 -14.57
CA ASP A 123 6.45 10.98 -14.34
C ASP A 123 7.52 10.89 -13.23
N PRO A 124 8.62 11.68 -13.34
CA PRO A 124 9.62 11.76 -12.28
C PRO A 124 8.99 12.06 -10.92
N PRO A 125 9.20 11.19 -9.90
CA PRO A 125 8.66 11.43 -8.57
C PRO A 125 9.20 12.73 -7.96
N PRO A 126 8.47 13.41 -7.05
CA PRO A 126 8.92 14.68 -6.46
C PRO A 126 10.24 14.61 -5.70
N ILE A 127 10.69 13.41 -5.35
CA ILE A 127 11.95 13.14 -4.66
C ILE A 127 13.16 13.02 -5.61
N ALA A 128 12.90 12.87 -6.92
CA ALA A 128 13.91 12.65 -7.93
C ALA A 128 14.83 13.87 -8.06
N GLN A 129 16.12 13.63 -8.18
CA GLN A 129 17.12 14.69 -8.30
C GLN A 129 17.04 15.41 -9.65
N SER A 130 16.70 14.68 -10.70
CA SER A 130 16.53 15.17 -12.07
C SER A 130 15.10 14.93 -12.55
N SER A 131 14.47 15.98 -13.06
CA SER A 131 13.16 15.90 -13.72
C SER A 131 13.26 15.52 -15.20
N GLU A 132 14.49 15.37 -15.72
CA GLU A 132 14.75 14.99 -17.11
C GLU A 132 14.96 13.47 -17.28
N ASP A 133 15.09 12.75 -16.17
CA ASP A 133 15.27 11.30 -16.18
C ASP A 133 13.95 10.59 -16.50
N GLU A 134 14.04 9.53 -17.29
CA GLU A 134 12.89 8.66 -17.54
C GLU A 134 12.83 7.58 -16.46
N TYR A 135 11.66 7.44 -15.85
CA TYR A 135 11.38 6.41 -14.86
C TYR A 135 10.29 5.48 -15.38
N PHE A 136 10.40 4.21 -14.99
CA PHE A 136 9.45 3.18 -15.37
C PHE A 136 8.96 2.40 -14.15
N LEU A 137 7.75 1.88 -14.31
CA LEU A 137 7.15 0.87 -13.46
C LEU A 137 7.15 -0.45 -14.23
N HIS A 138 7.62 -1.52 -13.59
CA HIS A 138 7.73 -2.84 -14.19
C HIS A 138 6.94 -3.86 -13.37
N TRP A 139 6.22 -4.77 -14.03
CA TRP A 139 5.46 -5.80 -13.32
C TRP A 139 5.16 -7.05 -14.14
N THR A 140 4.77 -8.10 -13.43
CA THR A 140 4.11 -9.29 -13.97
C THR A 140 2.95 -9.68 -13.06
N GLU A 141 1.79 -10.00 -13.64
CA GLU A 141 0.60 -10.38 -12.86
C GLU A 141 0.56 -11.86 -12.52
N THR A 142 1.26 -12.69 -13.29
CA THR A 142 1.26 -14.15 -13.13
C THR A 142 2.61 -14.70 -12.70
N GLY A 143 3.70 -14.00 -13.01
CA GLY A 143 5.05 -14.55 -12.98
C GLY A 143 5.34 -15.44 -14.19
N GLU A 144 6.59 -15.87 -14.28
CA GLU A 144 7.18 -16.75 -15.26
C GLU A 144 7.78 -17.96 -14.52
N GLY A 145 7.10 -19.11 -14.51
CA GLY A 145 7.42 -20.23 -13.60
C GLY A 145 8.90 -20.57 -13.39
N ASP A 146 9.68 -20.74 -14.47
CA ASP A 146 11.13 -20.99 -14.43
C ASP A 146 11.99 -19.74 -14.78
N GLY A 147 11.34 -18.58 -14.92
CA GLY A 147 11.94 -17.31 -15.27
C GLY A 147 12.50 -16.56 -14.05
N PRO A 148 13.08 -15.36 -14.28
CA PRO A 148 13.63 -14.54 -13.20
C PRO A 148 12.56 -13.98 -12.25
N PHE A 149 11.29 -13.99 -12.67
CA PHE A 149 10.14 -13.54 -11.88
C PHE A 149 9.11 -14.66 -11.76
N PRO A 150 9.37 -15.72 -10.97
CA PRO A 150 8.48 -16.88 -10.87
C PRO A 150 7.12 -16.60 -10.26
N GLU A 151 6.96 -15.45 -9.61
CA GLU A 151 5.76 -15.01 -8.93
C GLU A 151 5.36 -13.60 -9.41
N PRO A 152 4.09 -13.21 -9.23
CA PRO A 152 3.64 -11.84 -9.50
C PRO A 152 4.48 -10.84 -8.70
N THR A 153 4.99 -9.81 -9.37
CA THR A 153 5.83 -8.77 -8.76
C THR A 153 5.61 -7.44 -9.46
N LEU A 154 5.83 -6.35 -8.74
CA LEU A 154 5.81 -4.99 -9.27
C LEU A 154 6.92 -4.20 -8.61
N PHE A 155 7.68 -3.41 -9.37
CA PHE A 155 8.63 -2.45 -8.83
C PHE A 155 8.85 -1.26 -9.75
N SER A 156 9.16 -0.11 -9.18
CA SER A 156 9.67 1.03 -9.94
C SER A 156 11.15 0.85 -10.24
N ASP A 157 11.67 1.65 -11.18
CA ASP A 157 13.09 1.94 -11.22
C ASP A 157 13.59 2.50 -9.88
N TRP A 158 14.92 2.42 -9.71
CA TRP A 158 15.60 3.15 -8.65
C TRP A 158 15.54 4.65 -8.95
N ILE A 159 14.96 5.41 -8.03
CA ILE A 159 14.82 6.85 -8.12
C ILE A 159 15.99 7.47 -7.35
N GLU A 160 16.87 8.16 -8.07
CA GLU A 160 17.96 8.91 -7.45
C GLU A 160 17.40 10.13 -6.72
N GLY A 161 17.56 10.18 -5.41
CA GLY A 161 17.20 11.32 -4.59
C GLY A 161 18.43 12.07 -4.07
N ARG A 162 18.22 12.85 -3.00
CA ARG A 162 19.28 13.67 -2.40
C ARG A 162 20.33 12.80 -1.70
N ASP A 163 21.53 13.37 -1.58
CA ASP A 163 22.66 12.79 -0.84
C ASP A 163 23.11 11.40 -1.33
N GLY A 164 22.90 11.09 -2.62
CA GLY A 164 23.31 9.82 -3.22
C GLY A 164 22.48 8.62 -2.75
N VAL A 165 21.26 8.85 -2.29
CA VAL A 165 20.33 7.80 -1.86
C VAL A 165 19.37 7.47 -2.99
N TYR A 166 19.15 6.18 -3.21
CA TYR A 166 18.23 5.65 -4.19
C TYR A 166 17.01 5.08 -3.50
N TYR A 167 15.83 5.33 -4.07
CA TYR A 167 14.54 4.89 -3.56
C TYR A 167 13.83 4.01 -4.56
N ARG A 168 13.03 3.06 -4.07
CA ARG A 168 12.21 2.21 -4.94
C ARG A 168 10.91 1.86 -4.26
N LEU A 169 9.84 1.79 -5.04
CA LEU A 169 8.60 1.15 -4.62
C LEU A 169 8.57 -0.27 -5.16
N SER A 170 8.19 -1.23 -4.32
CA SER A 170 7.99 -2.62 -4.73
C SER A 170 6.74 -3.25 -4.13
N SER A 171 6.20 -4.29 -4.75
CA SER A 171 5.12 -5.12 -4.22
C SER A 171 5.42 -6.58 -4.50
N ARG A 172 5.23 -7.44 -3.49
CA ARG A 172 5.57 -8.88 -3.48
C ARG A 172 7.05 -9.23 -3.70
N GLN A 173 7.95 -8.24 -3.77
CA GLN A 173 9.39 -8.49 -3.90
C GLN A 173 10.02 -8.98 -2.58
N HIS A 174 9.63 -8.37 -1.45
CA HIS A 174 10.23 -8.65 -0.14
C HIS A 174 9.24 -9.31 0.83
N THR A 175 7.94 -9.13 0.61
CA THR A 175 6.90 -9.53 1.56
C THR A 175 6.18 -10.80 1.10
N GLN A 176 6.27 -11.87 1.89
CA GLN A 176 5.49 -13.08 1.71
C GLN A 176 4.03 -12.88 2.15
N ASN A 177 3.09 -13.58 1.53
CA ASN A 177 1.65 -13.48 1.83
C ASN A 177 1.08 -12.07 1.62
N CYS A 178 1.46 -11.46 0.50
CA CYS A 178 0.85 -10.22 0.02
C CYS A 178 0.34 -10.40 -1.41
N ASP A 179 -0.78 -9.74 -1.71
CA ASP A 179 -1.26 -9.61 -3.07
C ASP A 179 -0.55 -8.46 -3.77
N LEU A 180 -0.50 -8.56 -5.11
CA LEU A 180 0.16 -7.58 -5.95
C LEU A 180 -0.59 -6.24 -5.91
N LEU A 181 0.15 -5.15 -5.72
CA LEU A 181 -0.35 -3.79 -5.87
C LEU A 181 -0.73 -3.51 -7.33
N LYS A 182 -1.83 -2.79 -7.55
CA LYS A 182 -2.19 -2.34 -8.91
C LYS A 182 -1.21 -1.27 -9.42
N PRO A 183 -0.86 -1.27 -10.72
CA PRO A 183 0.03 -0.27 -11.30
C PRO A 183 -0.43 1.18 -11.06
N GLU A 184 -1.72 1.48 -11.17
CA GLU A 184 -2.23 2.83 -10.99
C GLU A 184 -2.02 3.32 -9.55
N THR A 185 -2.25 2.44 -8.57
CA THR A 185 -1.99 2.77 -7.15
C THR A 185 -0.50 2.94 -6.88
N ALA A 186 0.37 2.17 -7.54
CA ALA A 186 1.82 2.35 -7.43
C ALA A 186 2.26 3.74 -7.91
N ILE A 187 1.70 4.21 -9.02
CA ILE A 187 1.98 5.55 -9.57
C ILE A 187 1.48 6.64 -8.62
N GLU A 188 0.28 6.50 -8.05
CA GLU A 188 -0.23 7.41 -7.03
C GLU A 188 0.69 7.48 -5.81
N ILE A 189 1.21 6.35 -5.34
CA ILE A 189 2.16 6.32 -4.22
C ILE A 189 3.46 7.04 -4.61
N LEU A 190 4.05 6.70 -5.75
CA LEU A 190 5.30 7.28 -6.23
C LEU A 190 5.21 8.81 -6.36
N SER A 191 4.12 9.31 -6.94
CA SER A 191 3.86 10.76 -7.06
C SER A 191 3.62 11.46 -5.72
N SER A 192 3.29 10.71 -4.66
CA SER A 192 3.06 11.23 -3.30
C SER A 192 4.30 11.22 -2.42
N LEU A 193 5.40 10.57 -2.83
CA LEU A 193 6.63 10.46 -2.05
C LEU A 193 7.19 11.83 -1.71
N ALA A 194 7.65 11.97 -0.47
CA ALA A 194 8.32 13.15 0.01
C ALA A 194 9.35 12.81 1.10
N TYR A 195 10.33 13.69 1.25
CA TYR A 195 11.25 13.65 2.38
C TYR A 195 10.51 13.93 3.69
N LEU A 196 10.85 13.16 4.71
CA LEU A 196 10.49 13.42 6.10
C LEU A 196 11.68 14.12 6.76
N ASP A 197 11.51 15.41 7.04
CA ASP A 197 12.48 16.23 7.77
C ASP A 197 12.32 16.11 9.30
#